data_AF-A0A9E3BF80-F1
#
_entry.id   AF-A0A9E3BF80-F1
#
_cell.length_a   1.000
_cell.length_b   1.000
_cell.length_c   1.000
_cell.angle_alpha   90.00
_cell.angle_beta   90.00
_cell.angle_gamma   90.00
#
_symmetry.space_group_name_H-M   'P 1'
#
loop_
_entity.id
_entity.type
_entity.pdbx_description
1 polymer ?
#
loop_
_entity_poly.entity_id
_entity_poly.type
_entity_poly.pdbx_seq_one_letter_code
_entity_poly.pdbx_strand_id
1 'polypeptide(L)'
;MKRGTFRSLAIICLAISGLVISSVLGIVSYAQAQSLPSGYVAPYVDVTLSPNIAQDIQTSGVKDYTLAFIVDGGSCQASWAGLPLNSPSVQSIISTIRNAGGDVIASFGGAGGIELAMDCSSVSALQAQYQAVVNLGISHLDFDIEGGPLGYTNANDMRSKAIAALQSANRGLSVSFTLPVLPSGLTQDGINLVQNAVQNHVNISVIDVMAMDYYSGSNDMGQNAIDAANNTNSQLRGIVPNMSLSKIGVTPMIGVNDDTAEVFTMANAHSLVSFAKQNHLGELSFWSVGRDNGGCPNGSVSPTCSGIAQSNFAFSSAFASFSGGGGGGGGGGTPTPTPTKTTTPTPVPTGTPVPSGTWKPWTNYKVGDKVTYNGVAYVCIQAHESEPGWEPPNVPALWKRA
;
A
#
# COMPACT_ATOMS: atom_id res chain seq x y z
N MET A 1 -11.30 -33.60 -75.57
CA MET A 1 -10.76 -33.41 -74.20
C MET A 1 -9.28 -33.12 -74.31
N LYS A 2 -8.84 -31.89 -74.02
CA LYS A 2 -7.44 -31.47 -74.15
C LYS A 2 -6.68 -31.82 -72.85
N ARG A 3 -5.67 -32.69 -72.93
CA ARG A 3 -4.62 -32.82 -71.92
C ARG A 3 -3.30 -32.43 -72.59
N GLY A 4 -2.74 -31.30 -72.17
CA GLY A 4 -1.47 -30.75 -72.65
C GLY A 4 -0.31 -31.20 -71.77
N THR A 5 0.64 -31.83 -72.43
CA THR A 5 2.06 -32.09 -72.15
C THR A 5 2.78 -31.24 -71.09
N PHE A 6 3.51 -31.95 -70.22
CA PHE A 6 4.66 -31.48 -69.45
C PHE A 6 5.85 -31.13 -70.36
N ARG A 7 6.56 -30.03 -70.08
CA ARG A 7 8.00 -29.86 -70.35
C ARG A 7 8.63 -28.84 -69.39
N SER A 8 9.74 -29.26 -68.81
CA SER A 8 10.55 -28.62 -67.78
C SER A 8 11.22 -27.32 -68.23
N LEU A 9 11.37 -26.36 -67.31
CA LEU A 9 12.48 -25.39 -67.34
C LEU A 9 13.06 -25.22 -65.93
N ALA A 10 14.39 -25.32 -65.88
CA ALA A 10 15.24 -25.15 -64.72
C ALA A 10 15.24 -23.69 -64.22
N ILE A 11 15.33 -23.49 -62.91
CA ILE A 11 15.74 -22.22 -62.31
C ILE A 11 16.94 -22.47 -61.40
N ILE A 12 17.97 -21.69 -61.71
CA ILE A 12 19.33 -21.67 -61.18
C ILE A 12 19.34 -21.19 -59.73
N CYS A 13 20.05 -21.91 -58.86
CA CYS A 13 20.43 -21.47 -57.53
C CYS A 13 21.42 -20.29 -57.62
N LEU A 14 21.05 -19.12 -57.08
CA LEU A 14 22.01 -18.13 -56.63
C LEU A 14 22.06 -18.18 -55.10
N ALA A 15 23.20 -18.64 -54.57
CA ALA A 15 23.54 -18.52 -53.16
C ALA A 15 23.94 -17.07 -52.88
N ILE A 16 23.17 -16.37 -52.06
CA ILE A 16 23.60 -15.13 -51.41
C ILE A 16 23.87 -15.50 -49.95
N SER A 17 25.15 -15.65 -49.62
CA SER A 17 25.65 -15.74 -48.25
C SER A 17 25.45 -14.39 -47.55
N GLY A 18 24.28 -14.23 -46.93
CA GLY A 18 23.99 -13.16 -45.98
C GLY A 18 24.57 -13.53 -44.62
N LEU A 19 25.63 -12.83 -44.24
CA LEU A 19 26.18 -12.84 -42.89
C LEU A 19 25.11 -12.31 -41.92
N VAL A 20 24.44 -13.19 -41.18
CA VAL A 20 23.53 -12.80 -40.10
C VAL A 20 24.40 -12.34 -38.94
N ILE A 21 24.54 -11.02 -38.78
CA ILE A 21 25.05 -10.42 -37.54
C ILE A 21 23.91 -10.59 -36.53
N SER A 22 23.93 -11.68 -35.76
CA SER A 22 23.11 -11.79 -34.55
C SER A 22 23.68 -10.82 -33.52
N SER A 23 23.20 -9.57 -33.55
CA SER A 23 23.23 -8.73 -32.37
C SER A 23 22.33 -9.39 -31.33
N VAL A 24 22.94 -10.08 -30.36
CA VAL A 24 22.25 -10.51 -29.15
C VAL A 24 21.99 -9.24 -28.33
N LEU A 25 20.97 -8.49 -28.72
CA LEU A 25 20.29 -7.61 -27.77
C LEU A 25 19.65 -8.57 -26.78
N GLY A 26 20.25 -8.68 -25.59
CA GLY A 26 19.64 -9.38 -24.47
C GLY A 26 18.31 -8.72 -24.17
N ILE A 27 17.23 -9.24 -24.74
CA ILE A 27 15.87 -8.88 -24.34
C ILE A 27 15.74 -9.43 -22.93
N VAL A 28 15.85 -8.55 -21.94
CA VAL A 28 15.46 -8.86 -20.57
C VAL A 28 13.97 -9.20 -20.65
N SER A 29 13.67 -10.50 -20.70
CA SER A 29 12.31 -11.00 -20.74
C SER A 29 11.82 -11.01 -19.29
N TYR A 30 11.14 -9.94 -18.89
CA TYR A 30 10.43 -9.93 -17.62
C TYR A 30 9.36 -11.04 -17.67
N ALA A 31 9.29 -11.85 -16.61
CA ALA A 31 8.14 -12.73 -16.41
C ALA A 31 6.87 -11.87 -16.54
N GLN A 32 5.94 -12.32 -17.40
CA GLN A 32 4.72 -11.58 -17.71
C GLN A 32 3.88 -11.39 -16.44
N ALA A 33 3.28 -10.21 -16.29
CA ALA A 33 2.35 -9.93 -15.21
C ALA A 33 1.18 -10.92 -15.24
N GLN A 34 0.70 -11.30 -14.07
CA GLN A 34 -0.45 -12.18 -13.89
C GLN A 34 -1.66 -11.36 -13.41
N SER A 35 -2.85 -11.75 -13.84
CA SER A 35 -4.07 -11.17 -13.29
C SER A 35 -4.23 -11.61 -11.84
N LEU A 36 -4.40 -10.68 -10.90
CA LEU A 36 -4.78 -11.01 -9.54
C LEU A 36 -6.19 -11.63 -9.51
N PRO A 37 -6.42 -12.68 -8.70
CA PRO A 37 -7.73 -13.30 -8.59
C PRO A 37 -8.74 -12.36 -7.92
N SER A 38 -10.04 -12.60 -8.07
CA SER A 38 -11.04 -11.88 -7.25
C SER A 38 -10.91 -12.31 -5.78
N GLY A 39 -10.66 -11.37 -4.87
CA GLY A 39 -10.36 -11.68 -3.48
C GLY A 39 -8.95 -12.25 -3.32
N TYR A 40 -7.97 -11.36 -3.21
CA TYR A 40 -6.55 -11.70 -3.08
C TYR A 40 -5.95 -11.14 -1.78
N VAL A 41 -4.71 -11.55 -1.50
CA VAL A 41 -3.91 -11.11 -0.36
C VAL A 41 -2.61 -10.55 -0.87
N ALA A 42 -2.34 -9.26 -0.63
CA ALA A 42 -1.14 -8.58 -1.11
C ALA A 42 -0.51 -7.66 -0.05
N PRO A 43 0.10 -8.20 1.03
CA PRO A 43 0.65 -7.39 2.11
C PRO A 43 1.76 -6.45 1.63
N TYR A 44 1.89 -5.33 2.34
CA TYR A 44 2.88 -4.31 2.02
C TYR A 44 4.30 -4.79 2.32
N VAL A 45 5.22 -4.47 1.42
CA VAL A 45 6.65 -4.73 1.50
C VAL A 45 7.37 -3.40 1.38
N ASP A 46 7.94 -2.92 2.48
CA ASP A 46 8.93 -1.84 2.43
C ASP A 46 10.20 -2.38 1.74
N VAL A 47 10.39 -1.98 0.48
CA VAL A 47 11.50 -2.48 -0.34
C VAL A 47 12.86 -1.93 0.09
N THR A 48 12.88 -0.91 0.95
CA THR A 48 14.11 -0.32 1.50
C THR A 48 14.68 -1.13 2.67
N LEU A 49 13.85 -1.97 3.32
CA LEU A 49 14.22 -2.76 4.50
C LEU A 49 14.60 -4.21 4.20
N SER A 50 14.58 -4.62 2.92
CA SER A 50 14.98 -5.96 2.46
C SER A 50 14.37 -7.14 3.27
N PRO A 51 13.03 -7.19 3.49
CA PRO A 51 12.41 -8.30 4.21
C PRO A 51 12.57 -9.64 3.48
N ASN A 52 12.54 -10.74 4.22
CA ASN A 52 12.74 -12.10 3.66
C ASN A 52 11.46 -12.64 3.02
N ILE A 53 11.12 -12.13 1.83
CA ILE A 53 9.93 -12.51 1.06
C ILE A 53 9.92 -13.99 0.71
N ALA A 54 11.08 -14.58 0.37
CA ALA A 54 11.16 -16.00 0.05
C ALA A 54 10.73 -16.89 1.23
N GLN A 55 11.12 -16.51 2.46
CA GLN A 55 10.70 -17.22 3.66
C GLN A 55 9.22 -17.01 3.96
N ASP A 56 8.70 -15.80 3.77
CA ASP A 56 7.26 -15.55 3.94
C ASP A 56 6.45 -16.45 3.01
N ILE A 57 6.71 -16.42 1.70
CA ILE A 57 6.05 -17.27 0.69
C ILE A 57 6.06 -18.75 1.10
N GLN A 58 7.21 -19.25 1.59
CA GLN A 58 7.36 -20.64 2.02
C GLN A 58 6.57 -20.96 3.29
N THR A 59 6.43 -20.00 4.19
CA THR A 59 5.81 -20.19 5.51
C THR A 59 4.29 -19.98 5.45
N SER A 60 3.85 -18.88 4.85
CA SER A 60 2.47 -18.44 4.83
C SER A 60 1.68 -18.91 3.61
N GLY A 61 2.38 -19.15 2.49
CA GLY A 61 1.75 -19.41 1.20
C GLY A 61 1.20 -18.18 0.50
N VAL A 62 1.39 -16.95 1.04
CA VAL A 62 1.11 -15.71 0.32
C VAL A 62 1.89 -15.69 -1.00
N LYS A 63 1.25 -15.17 -2.05
CA LYS A 63 1.80 -15.13 -3.41
C LYS A 63 1.94 -13.73 -3.94
N ASP A 64 1.00 -12.85 -3.63
CA ASP A 64 0.98 -11.50 -4.16
C ASP A 64 1.45 -10.51 -3.09
N TYR A 65 2.07 -9.40 -3.50
CA TYR A 65 2.63 -8.41 -2.58
C TYR A 65 2.53 -6.99 -3.13
N THR A 66 2.33 -6.04 -2.24
CA THR A 66 2.35 -4.61 -2.57
C THR A 66 3.71 -4.02 -2.22
N LEU A 67 4.49 -3.66 -3.24
CA LEU A 67 5.81 -3.08 -3.08
C LEU A 67 5.69 -1.59 -2.80
N ALA A 68 6.28 -1.15 -1.69
CA ALA A 68 6.11 0.17 -1.13
C ALA A 68 7.46 0.85 -0.83
N PHE A 69 7.65 2.15 -1.10
CA PHE A 69 6.78 3.06 -1.86
C PHE A 69 7.52 3.69 -3.03
N ILE A 70 6.78 4.04 -4.07
CA ILE A 70 7.25 4.91 -5.15
C ILE A 70 6.89 6.36 -4.81
N VAL A 71 7.91 7.20 -4.72
CA VAL A 71 7.80 8.62 -4.42
C VAL A 71 8.70 9.42 -5.36
N ASP A 72 8.62 10.74 -5.31
CA ASP A 72 9.56 11.60 -6.01
C ASP A 72 10.98 11.45 -5.44
N GLY A 73 11.92 11.04 -6.30
CA GLY A 73 13.36 11.03 -6.04
C GLY A 73 14.02 12.37 -6.35
N GLY A 74 13.24 13.36 -6.81
CA GLY A 74 13.61 14.74 -7.07
C GLY A 74 13.21 15.19 -8.47
N SER A 75 12.52 16.33 -8.55
CA SER A 75 12.11 16.97 -9.81
C SER A 75 11.16 16.10 -10.63
N CYS A 76 10.12 15.56 -9.98
CA CYS A 76 9.13 14.67 -10.59
C CYS A 76 9.77 13.45 -11.26
N GLN A 77 10.64 12.75 -10.54
CA GLN A 77 11.28 11.51 -10.99
C GLN A 77 10.92 10.36 -10.05
N ALA A 78 10.10 9.42 -10.50
CA ALA A 78 9.71 8.26 -9.72
C ALA A 78 10.92 7.45 -9.25
N SER A 79 10.93 7.09 -7.97
CA SER A 79 11.95 6.26 -7.32
C SER A 79 11.33 5.44 -6.18
N TRP A 80 11.93 4.30 -5.84
CA TRP A 80 11.58 3.49 -4.68
C TRP A 80 12.18 4.11 -3.42
N ALA A 81 11.61 5.22 -2.94
CA ALA A 81 12.02 5.94 -1.72
C ALA A 81 13.55 6.05 -1.53
N GLY A 82 14.23 6.60 -2.54
CA GLY A 82 15.69 6.76 -2.55
C GLY A 82 16.47 5.69 -3.32
N LEU A 83 15.80 4.65 -3.83
CA LEU A 83 16.37 3.69 -4.79
C LEU A 83 15.83 3.95 -6.20
N PRO A 84 16.65 3.83 -7.26
CA PRO A 84 16.18 4.04 -8.63
C PRO A 84 15.17 2.94 -9.03
N LEU A 85 14.26 3.23 -9.98
CA LEU A 85 13.24 2.27 -10.44
C LEU A 85 13.83 0.96 -10.98
N ASN A 86 15.04 0.99 -11.54
CA ASN A 86 15.76 -0.19 -12.02
C ASN A 86 16.67 -0.83 -10.95
N SER A 87 16.40 -0.59 -9.66
CA SER A 87 17.18 -1.15 -8.57
C SER A 87 17.24 -2.68 -8.66
N PRO A 88 18.45 -3.29 -8.69
CA PRO A 88 18.61 -4.75 -8.72
C PRO A 88 17.99 -5.45 -7.50
N SER A 89 17.95 -4.80 -6.33
CA SER A 89 17.34 -5.39 -5.13
C SER A 89 15.83 -5.53 -5.30
N VAL A 90 15.16 -4.50 -5.83
CA VAL A 90 13.72 -4.53 -6.07
C VAL A 90 13.37 -5.50 -7.21
N GLN A 91 14.17 -5.54 -8.27
CA GLN A 91 14.00 -6.53 -9.35
C GLN A 91 14.15 -7.98 -8.85
N SER A 92 15.04 -8.21 -7.88
CA SER A 92 15.19 -9.52 -7.23
C SER A 92 13.95 -9.90 -6.42
N ILE A 93 13.34 -8.95 -5.71
CA ILE A 93 12.06 -9.16 -5.00
C ILE A 93 10.96 -9.54 -5.99
N ILE A 94 10.77 -8.76 -7.06
CA ILE A 94 9.78 -9.04 -8.11
C ILE A 94 10.00 -10.44 -8.72
N SER A 95 11.25 -10.77 -9.03
CA SER A 95 11.60 -12.07 -9.61
C SER A 95 11.33 -13.22 -8.63
N THR A 96 11.63 -13.04 -7.34
CA THR A 96 11.36 -14.03 -6.29
C THR A 96 9.86 -14.34 -6.20
N ILE A 97 9.03 -13.31 -6.19
CA ILE A 97 7.57 -13.41 -6.13
C ILE A 97 7.01 -14.12 -7.36
N ARG A 98 7.41 -13.67 -8.56
CA ARG A 98 6.93 -14.26 -9.83
C ARG A 98 7.39 -15.70 -10.03
N ASN A 99 8.61 -16.04 -9.61
CA ASN A 99 9.09 -17.42 -9.65
C ASN A 99 8.32 -18.34 -8.70
N ALA A 100 7.73 -17.79 -7.64
CA ALA A 100 6.86 -18.53 -6.73
C ALA A 100 5.39 -18.62 -7.18
N GLY A 101 5.07 -18.03 -8.34
CA GLY A 101 3.75 -18.08 -8.98
C GLY A 101 2.76 -17.01 -8.53
N GLY A 102 3.22 -15.90 -7.95
CA GLY A 102 2.40 -14.71 -7.69
C GLY A 102 2.81 -13.51 -8.52
N ASP A 103 2.29 -12.34 -8.19
CA ASP A 103 2.66 -11.06 -8.82
C ASP A 103 2.77 -9.90 -7.82
N VAL A 104 3.09 -8.71 -8.33
CA VAL A 104 3.32 -7.52 -7.53
C VAL A 104 2.37 -6.38 -7.88
N ILE A 105 2.04 -5.60 -6.86
CA ILE A 105 1.43 -4.28 -6.95
C ILE A 105 2.52 -3.25 -6.66
N ALA A 106 2.61 -2.17 -7.43
CA ALA A 106 3.50 -1.05 -7.10
C ALA A 106 2.69 0.07 -6.45
N SER A 107 2.97 0.38 -5.19
CA SER A 107 2.30 1.44 -4.43
C SER A 107 3.06 2.76 -4.52
N PHE A 108 2.35 3.82 -4.90
CA PHE A 108 2.82 5.20 -4.93
C PHE A 108 2.33 5.97 -3.70
N GLY A 109 3.16 6.85 -3.17
CA GLY A 109 2.82 7.71 -2.02
C GLY A 109 3.24 7.10 -0.69
N GLY A 110 2.27 6.87 0.20
CA GLY A 110 2.49 6.49 1.59
C GLY A 110 2.79 7.67 2.52
N ALA A 111 2.93 7.40 3.82
CA ALA A 111 3.11 8.41 4.85
C ALA A 111 4.41 9.24 4.75
N GLY A 112 5.42 8.76 4.02
CA GLY A 112 6.73 9.39 3.91
C GLY A 112 7.14 9.70 2.47
N GLY A 113 7.93 10.76 2.29
CA GLY A 113 8.40 11.22 0.99
C GLY A 113 7.46 12.21 0.31
N ILE A 114 7.80 12.62 -0.92
CA ILE A 114 6.99 13.54 -1.73
C ILE A 114 6.18 12.71 -2.73
N GLU A 115 4.86 12.73 -2.61
CA GLU A 115 3.98 12.08 -3.59
C GLU A 115 4.13 12.76 -4.96
N LEU A 116 4.23 11.97 -6.04
CA LEU A 116 4.60 12.49 -7.37
C LEU A 116 3.65 13.59 -7.90
N ALA A 117 2.35 13.49 -7.66
CA ALA A 117 1.41 14.52 -8.11
C ALA A 117 1.54 15.85 -7.35
N MET A 118 2.27 15.88 -6.23
CA MET A 118 2.61 17.10 -5.51
C MET A 118 3.77 17.88 -6.15
N ASP A 119 4.67 17.21 -6.87
CA ASP A 119 5.86 17.86 -7.49
C ASP A 119 5.77 17.95 -9.02
N CYS A 120 5.09 17.01 -9.68
CA CYS A 120 4.93 17.02 -11.13
C CYS A 120 4.14 18.24 -11.61
N SER A 121 4.65 18.91 -12.65
CA SER A 121 4.09 20.17 -13.17
C SER A 121 2.95 20.00 -14.18
N SER A 122 2.68 18.78 -14.64
CA SER A 122 1.64 18.51 -15.64
C SER A 122 1.17 17.06 -15.62
N VAL A 123 -0.03 16.83 -16.14
CA VAL A 123 -0.62 15.50 -16.34
C VAL A 123 0.29 14.58 -17.16
N SER A 124 0.91 15.08 -18.23
CA SER A 124 1.79 14.27 -19.08
C SER A 124 3.11 13.91 -18.39
N ALA A 125 3.67 14.82 -17.58
CA ALA A 125 4.87 14.52 -16.79
C ALA A 125 4.56 13.44 -15.75
N LEU A 126 3.44 13.58 -15.03
CA LEU A 126 3.01 12.59 -14.04
C LEU A 126 2.71 11.22 -14.67
N GLN A 127 1.97 11.20 -15.79
CA GLN A 127 1.66 9.98 -16.52
C GLN A 127 2.93 9.29 -17.06
N ALA A 128 3.95 10.03 -17.45
CA ALA A 128 5.23 9.46 -17.88
C ALA A 128 5.95 8.74 -16.72
N GLN A 129 5.90 9.29 -15.50
CA GLN A 129 6.47 8.64 -14.32
C GLN A 129 5.71 7.37 -13.95
N TYR A 130 4.37 7.38 -14.00
CA TYR A 130 3.60 6.16 -13.80
C TYR A 130 3.84 5.11 -14.89
N GLN A 131 3.98 5.54 -16.16
CA GLN A 131 4.34 4.65 -17.27
C GLN A 131 5.72 4.01 -17.07
N ALA A 132 6.68 4.73 -16.50
CA ALA A 132 8.01 4.18 -16.22
C ALA A 132 7.93 2.96 -15.27
N VAL A 133 6.99 2.96 -14.33
CA VAL A 133 6.73 1.83 -13.42
C VAL A 133 6.03 0.69 -14.14
N VAL A 134 5.03 0.99 -14.98
CA VAL A 134 4.38 -0.04 -15.83
C VAL A 134 5.39 -0.72 -16.76
N ASN A 135 6.38 0.02 -17.26
CA ASN A 135 7.45 -0.51 -18.11
C ASN A 135 8.39 -1.49 -17.39
N LEU A 136 8.33 -1.60 -16.06
CA LEU A 136 8.97 -2.67 -15.29
C LEU A 136 8.21 -4.01 -15.40
N GLY A 137 7.13 -4.03 -16.18
CA GLY A 137 6.24 -5.17 -16.34
C GLY A 137 5.27 -5.33 -15.17
N ILE A 138 4.96 -4.26 -14.45
CA ILE A 138 3.97 -4.24 -13.34
C ILE A 138 2.63 -3.77 -13.91
N SER A 139 1.56 -4.51 -13.62
CA SER A 139 0.21 -4.25 -14.17
C SER A 139 -0.85 -3.89 -13.14
N HIS A 140 -0.46 -3.83 -11.87
CA HIS A 140 -1.30 -3.39 -10.75
C HIS A 140 -0.59 -2.24 -10.06
N LEU A 141 -1.23 -1.07 -10.04
CA LEU A 141 -0.72 0.12 -9.36
C LEU A 141 -1.65 0.46 -8.20
N ASP A 142 -1.05 0.79 -7.08
CA ASP A 142 -1.73 1.29 -5.90
C ASP A 142 -1.35 2.75 -5.68
N PHE A 143 -2.33 3.57 -5.31
CA PHE A 143 -2.12 4.97 -4.97
C PHE A 143 -2.49 5.17 -3.51
N ASP A 144 -1.48 5.09 -2.65
CA ASP A 144 -1.58 5.29 -1.22
C ASP A 144 -1.46 6.79 -0.91
N ILE A 145 -2.62 7.43 -0.75
CA ILE A 145 -2.71 8.89 -0.63
C ILE A 145 -3.10 9.25 0.80
N GLU A 146 -2.10 9.71 1.54
CA GLU A 146 -2.19 10.02 2.96
C GLU A 146 -1.96 11.50 3.27
N GLY A 147 -2.20 11.89 4.53
CA GLY A 147 -1.79 13.19 5.07
C GLY A 147 -2.24 14.41 4.26
N GLY A 148 -1.35 15.41 4.14
CA GLY A 148 -1.61 16.64 3.40
C GLY A 148 -2.00 16.45 1.92
N PRO A 149 -1.31 15.57 1.15
CA PRO A 149 -1.66 15.28 -0.24
C PRO A 149 -3.12 14.88 -0.46
N LEU A 150 -3.76 14.19 0.50
CA LEU A 150 -5.15 13.75 0.40
C LEU A 150 -6.13 14.92 0.20
N GLY A 151 -5.91 16.05 0.87
CA GLY A 151 -6.72 17.26 0.77
C GLY A 151 -6.35 18.16 -0.43
N TYR A 152 -5.30 17.84 -1.20
CA TYR A 152 -4.77 18.72 -2.22
C TYR A 152 -5.46 18.53 -3.58
N THR A 153 -6.62 19.18 -3.74
CA THR A 153 -7.54 19.00 -4.89
C THR A 153 -6.89 19.13 -6.27
N ASN A 154 -5.95 20.06 -6.47
CA ASN A 154 -5.24 20.22 -7.74
C ASN A 154 -4.34 19.01 -8.07
N ALA A 155 -3.63 18.48 -7.07
CA ALA A 155 -2.82 17.28 -7.24
C ALA A 155 -3.73 16.05 -7.47
N ASN A 156 -4.84 15.94 -6.75
CA ASN A 156 -5.83 14.88 -6.94
C ASN A 156 -6.40 14.88 -8.37
N ASP A 157 -6.76 16.04 -8.91
CA ASP A 157 -7.26 16.15 -10.29
C ASP A 157 -6.19 15.81 -11.34
N MET A 158 -4.95 16.27 -11.13
CA MET A 158 -3.83 15.91 -11.99
C MET A 158 -3.55 14.40 -11.96
N ARG A 159 -3.55 13.80 -10.77
CA ARG A 159 -3.37 12.37 -10.53
C ARG A 159 -4.44 11.57 -11.26
N SER A 160 -5.71 11.89 -11.04
CA SER A 160 -6.83 11.20 -11.69
C SER A 160 -6.76 11.26 -13.22
N LYS A 161 -6.42 12.42 -13.79
CA LYS A 161 -6.22 12.57 -15.25
C LYS A 161 -5.03 11.77 -15.76
N ALA A 162 -3.92 11.75 -15.03
CA ALA A 162 -2.74 10.99 -15.39
C ALA A 162 -3.02 9.47 -15.35
N ILE A 163 -3.74 9.00 -14.33
CA ILE A 163 -4.16 7.60 -14.20
C ILE A 163 -5.11 7.20 -15.35
N ALA A 164 -6.12 8.02 -15.66
CA ALA A 164 -7.05 7.72 -16.75
C ALA A 164 -6.34 7.65 -18.12
N ALA A 165 -5.39 8.56 -18.37
CA ALA A 165 -4.53 8.52 -19.55
C ALA A 165 -3.64 7.26 -19.57
N LEU A 166 -3.09 6.87 -18.43
CA LEU A 166 -2.27 5.68 -18.27
C LEU A 166 -3.06 4.38 -18.53
N GLN A 167 -4.29 4.26 -17.99
CA GLN A 167 -5.17 3.12 -18.25
C GLN A 167 -5.59 3.04 -19.72
N SER A 168 -5.77 4.19 -20.38
CA SER A 168 -6.03 4.26 -21.81
C SER A 168 -4.84 3.76 -22.65
N ALA A 169 -3.62 4.04 -22.20
CA ALA A 169 -2.38 3.59 -22.87
C ALA A 169 -2.04 2.13 -22.58
N ASN A 170 -2.47 1.58 -21.44
CA ASN A 170 -2.11 0.22 -20.98
C ASN A 170 -3.37 -0.59 -20.70
N ARG A 171 -3.89 -1.27 -21.73
CA ARG A 171 -5.08 -2.12 -21.58
C ARG A 171 -4.81 -3.23 -20.56
N GLY A 172 -5.67 -3.32 -19.55
CA GLY A 172 -5.57 -4.32 -18.48
C GLY A 172 -4.88 -3.81 -17.21
N LEU A 173 -4.42 -2.55 -17.18
CA LEU A 173 -3.88 -1.93 -15.97
C LEU A 173 -4.95 -1.84 -14.87
N SER A 174 -4.68 -2.50 -13.74
CA SER A 174 -5.47 -2.42 -12.51
C SER A 174 -4.98 -1.25 -11.66
N VAL A 175 -5.93 -0.53 -11.05
CA VAL A 175 -5.65 0.64 -10.21
C VAL A 175 -6.45 0.56 -8.91
N SER A 176 -5.74 0.53 -7.79
CA SER A 176 -6.31 0.70 -6.45
C SER A 176 -5.99 2.08 -5.87
N PHE A 177 -6.80 2.49 -4.91
CA PHE A 177 -6.49 3.61 -4.02
C PHE A 177 -6.49 3.11 -2.58
N THR A 178 -5.39 3.34 -1.88
CA THR A 178 -5.24 3.06 -0.45
C THR A 178 -5.40 4.37 0.32
N LEU A 179 -6.35 4.42 1.26
CA LEU A 179 -6.79 5.68 1.86
C LEU A 179 -6.96 5.57 3.39
N PRO A 180 -6.63 6.64 4.14
CA PRO A 180 -6.91 6.72 5.57
C PRO A 180 -8.41 6.60 5.84
N VAL A 181 -8.75 5.89 6.93
CA VAL A 181 -10.14 5.59 7.26
C VAL A 181 -10.39 5.75 8.76
N LEU A 182 -11.64 5.99 9.12
CA LEU A 182 -12.14 5.81 10.49
C LEU A 182 -13.05 4.58 10.53
N PRO A 183 -13.43 4.06 11.71
CA PRO A 183 -14.47 3.03 11.78
C PRO A 183 -15.78 3.49 11.12
N SER A 184 -16.04 4.81 11.05
CA SER A 184 -17.17 5.41 10.34
C SER A 184 -17.01 5.52 8.82
N GLY A 185 -15.91 5.01 8.24
CA GLY A 185 -15.58 5.09 6.81
C GLY A 185 -14.55 6.17 6.49
N LEU A 186 -14.41 6.50 5.20
CA LEU A 186 -13.51 7.53 4.70
C LEU A 186 -13.88 8.91 5.26
N THR A 187 -12.85 9.75 5.41
CA THR A 187 -13.03 11.20 5.60
C THR A 187 -13.59 11.83 4.32
N GLN A 188 -14.03 13.09 4.43
CA GLN A 188 -14.55 13.80 3.26
C GLN A 188 -13.49 13.99 2.17
N ASP A 189 -12.21 14.17 2.53
CA ASP A 189 -11.14 14.29 1.55
C ASP A 189 -10.90 12.98 0.79
N GLY A 190 -10.97 11.84 1.48
CA GLY A 190 -10.96 10.51 0.84
C GLY A 190 -12.12 10.33 -0.13
N ILE A 191 -13.33 10.71 0.27
CA ILE A 191 -14.51 10.68 -0.62
C ILE A 191 -14.30 11.60 -1.84
N ASN A 192 -13.80 12.81 -1.62
CA ASN A 192 -13.54 13.78 -2.69
C ASN A 192 -12.51 13.28 -3.70
N LEU A 193 -11.45 12.62 -3.23
CA LEU A 193 -10.43 12.01 -4.09
C LEU A 193 -11.05 10.90 -4.96
N VAL A 194 -11.78 9.96 -4.35
CA VAL A 194 -12.44 8.87 -5.09
C VAL A 194 -13.45 9.43 -6.10
N GLN A 195 -14.24 10.43 -5.70
CA GLN A 195 -15.19 11.09 -6.58
C GLN A 195 -14.50 11.77 -7.77
N ASN A 196 -13.39 12.47 -7.54
CA ASN A 196 -12.60 13.09 -8.60
C ASN A 196 -12.01 12.04 -9.57
N ALA A 197 -11.53 10.91 -9.05
CA ALA A 197 -11.03 9.79 -9.86
C ALA A 197 -12.12 9.23 -10.79
N VAL A 198 -13.32 8.98 -10.26
CA VAL A 198 -14.46 8.51 -11.06
C VAL A 198 -14.88 9.55 -12.10
N GLN A 199 -14.94 10.83 -11.74
CA GLN A 199 -15.30 11.91 -12.65
C GLN A 199 -14.31 12.06 -13.82
N ASN A 200 -13.03 11.78 -13.57
CA ASN A 200 -11.98 11.74 -14.59
C ASN A 200 -11.85 10.37 -15.30
N HIS A 201 -12.83 9.47 -15.10
CA HIS A 201 -12.92 8.16 -15.77
C HIS A 201 -11.82 7.17 -15.38
N VAL A 202 -11.26 7.27 -14.18
CA VAL A 202 -10.41 6.21 -13.63
C VAL A 202 -11.27 4.96 -13.37
N ASN A 203 -10.86 3.83 -13.93
CA ASN A 203 -11.46 2.54 -13.62
C ASN A 203 -10.81 1.96 -12.37
N ILE A 204 -11.45 2.18 -11.22
CA ILE A 204 -10.97 1.74 -9.91
C ILE A 204 -11.32 0.27 -9.69
N SER A 205 -10.31 -0.58 -9.46
CA SER A 205 -10.48 -1.99 -9.16
C SER A 205 -10.77 -2.22 -7.67
N VAL A 206 -9.99 -1.60 -6.79
CA VAL A 206 -10.10 -1.71 -5.32
C VAL A 206 -9.96 -0.34 -4.66
N ILE A 207 -10.75 -0.11 -3.62
CA ILE A 207 -10.55 0.98 -2.66
C ILE A 207 -10.16 0.29 -1.36
N ASP A 208 -8.87 0.36 -1.06
CA ASP A 208 -8.28 -0.24 0.12
C ASP A 208 -8.29 0.76 1.27
N VAL A 209 -8.77 0.34 2.43
CA VAL A 209 -8.88 1.21 3.61
C VAL A 209 -7.80 0.85 4.62
N MET A 210 -7.00 1.84 5.01
CA MET A 210 -5.99 1.69 6.05
C MET A 210 -6.67 1.65 7.42
N ALA A 211 -7.09 0.46 7.81
CA ALA A 211 -7.81 0.17 9.04
C ALA A 211 -6.88 0.17 10.27
N MET A 212 -6.22 1.30 10.49
CA MET A 212 -5.15 1.51 11.47
C MET A 212 -5.18 2.95 12.00
N ASP A 213 -4.57 3.16 13.17
CA ASP A 213 -4.22 4.47 13.72
C ASP A 213 -5.42 5.43 13.82
N TYR A 214 -6.48 4.96 14.47
CA TYR A 214 -7.72 5.72 14.61
C TYR A 214 -7.61 6.83 15.67
N TYR A 215 -6.63 6.73 16.58
CA TYR A 215 -6.42 7.62 17.73
C TYR A 215 -7.70 7.86 18.55
N SER A 216 -8.57 6.84 18.58
CA SER A 216 -9.93 6.94 19.13
C SER A 216 -10.04 6.38 20.55
N GLY A 217 -9.02 5.64 21.00
CA GLY A 217 -9.03 4.91 22.26
C GLY A 217 -9.87 3.62 22.24
N SER A 218 -10.39 3.22 21.08
CA SER A 218 -11.05 1.92 20.89
C SER A 218 -10.00 0.81 20.70
N ASN A 219 -10.08 -0.24 21.51
CA ASN A 219 -9.13 -1.36 21.45
C ASN A 219 -9.63 -2.55 20.61
N ASP A 220 -10.86 -2.50 20.06
CA ASP A 220 -11.37 -3.56 19.19
C ASP A 220 -11.01 -3.31 17.72
N MET A 221 -9.72 -3.47 17.42
CA MET A 221 -9.16 -3.18 16.10
C MET A 221 -9.78 -4.04 14.98
N GLY A 222 -10.23 -5.26 15.31
CA GLY A 222 -10.89 -6.15 14.35
C GLY A 222 -12.27 -5.65 13.98
N GLN A 223 -13.09 -5.26 14.96
CA GLN A 223 -14.41 -4.70 14.69
C GLN A 223 -14.30 -3.34 14.00
N ASN A 224 -13.37 -2.48 14.43
CA ASN A 224 -13.11 -1.19 13.79
C ASN A 224 -12.80 -1.35 12.29
N ALA A 225 -11.97 -2.33 11.92
CA ALA A 225 -11.64 -2.62 10.53
C ALA A 225 -12.86 -3.10 9.71
N ILE A 226 -13.70 -3.96 10.31
CA ILE A 226 -14.95 -4.43 9.69
C ILE A 226 -15.94 -3.27 9.49
N ASP A 227 -16.06 -2.39 10.47
CA ASP A 227 -16.93 -1.22 10.41
C ASP A 227 -16.44 -0.23 9.34
N ALA A 228 -15.13 0.04 9.30
CA ALA A 228 -14.51 0.87 8.27
C ALA A 228 -14.83 0.36 6.86
N ALA A 229 -14.69 -0.95 6.61
CA ALA A 229 -15.01 -1.58 5.33
C ALA A 229 -16.48 -1.41 4.94
N ASN A 230 -17.40 -1.69 5.87
CA ASN A 230 -18.85 -1.60 5.62
C ASN A 230 -19.30 -0.15 5.40
N ASN A 231 -18.79 0.78 6.20
CA ASN A 231 -19.16 2.19 6.12
C ASN A 231 -18.59 2.84 4.87
N THR A 232 -17.33 2.55 4.49
CA THR A 232 -16.76 3.00 3.22
C THR A 232 -17.53 2.46 2.02
N ASN A 233 -17.89 1.17 2.02
CA ASN A 233 -18.76 0.61 0.98
C ASN A 233 -20.09 1.38 0.89
N SER A 234 -20.69 1.72 2.03
CA SER A 234 -21.95 2.49 2.05
C SER A 234 -21.76 3.92 1.53
N GLN A 235 -20.71 4.62 1.94
CA GLN A 235 -20.41 6.00 1.52
C GLN A 235 -20.20 6.11 0.00
N LEU A 236 -19.56 5.10 -0.59
CA LEU A 236 -19.19 5.12 -2.01
C LEU A 236 -20.27 4.55 -2.94
N ARG A 237 -21.38 4.05 -2.40
CA ARG A 237 -22.57 3.70 -3.19
C ARG A 237 -23.11 4.96 -3.89
N GLY A 238 -23.21 4.88 -5.22
CA GLY A 238 -23.64 6.01 -6.05
C GLY A 238 -22.51 6.94 -6.50
N ILE A 239 -21.30 6.78 -5.94
CA ILE A 239 -20.08 7.44 -6.44
C ILE A 239 -19.34 6.47 -7.35
N VAL A 240 -19.01 5.27 -6.86
CA VAL A 240 -18.26 4.26 -7.62
C VAL A 240 -19.24 3.34 -8.36
N PRO A 241 -19.07 3.14 -9.69
CA PRO A 241 -19.91 2.23 -10.45
C PRO A 241 -19.84 0.80 -9.91
N ASN A 242 -21.02 0.19 -9.71
CA ASN A 242 -21.20 -1.16 -9.18
C ASN A 242 -20.50 -1.40 -7.83
N MET A 243 -20.49 -0.37 -6.96
CA MET A 243 -19.86 -0.47 -5.65
C MET A 243 -20.46 -1.63 -4.83
N SER A 244 -19.58 -2.48 -4.31
CA SER A 244 -19.88 -3.55 -3.37
C SER A 244 -18.62 -3.86 -2.54
N LEU A 245 -18.74 -4.74 -1.55
CA LEU A 245 -17.58 -5.17 -0.75
C LEU A 245 -16.50 -5.86 -1.59
N SER A 246 -16.82 -6.39 -2.78
CA SER A 246 -15.82 -6.93 -3.71
C SER A 246 -14.90 -5.88 -4.33
N LYS A 247 -15.17 -4.59 -4.09
CA LYS A 247 -14.30 -3.46 -4.45
C LYS A 247 -13.62 -2.84 -3.23
N ILE A 248 -13.79 -3.41 -2.04
CA ILE A 248 -13.15 -2.94 -0.82
C ILE A 248 -11.96 -3.84 -0.49
N GLY A 249 -10.81 -3.20 -0.29
CA GLY A 249 -9.66 -3.77 0.39
C GLY A 249 -9.68 -3.36 1.87
N VAL A 250 -9.03 -4.15 2.73
CA VAL A 250 -8.77 -3.74 4.12
C VAL A 250 -7.32 -4.04 4.47
N THR A 251 -6.59 -3.00 4.90
CA THR A 251 -5.19 -3.05 5.31
C THR A 251 -5.06 -2.56 6.75
N PRO A 252 -5.03 -3.43 7.76
CA PRO A 252 -4.63 -3.06 9.10
C PRO A 252 -3.09 -2.98 9.24
N MET A 253 -2.63 -2.29 10.28
CA MET A 253 -1.26 -2.39 10.76
C MET A 253 -1.19 -3.53 11.78
N ILE A 254 -0.35 -4.53 11.56
CA ILE A 254 -0.33 -5.73 12.43
C ILE A 254 0.37 -5.47 13.77
N GLY A 255 -0.09 -6.08 14.86
CA GLY A 255 0.48 -5.86 16.18
C GLY A 255 0.30 -4.43 16.67
N VAL A 256 1.33 -3.82 17.26
CA VAL A 256 1.27 -2.47 17.85
C VAL A 256 1.23 -1.41 16.75
N ASN A 257 0.22 -0.54 16.82
CA ASN A 257 -0.01 0.60 15.95
C ASN A 257 0.76 1.85 16.41
N ASP A 258 0.76 2.92 15.60
CA ASP A 258 1.41 4.20 15.94
C ASP A 258 0.79 4.84 17.19
N ASP A 259 -0.53 4.72 17.35
CA ASP A 259 -1.13 4.78 18.69
C ASP A 259 -0.86 3.46 19.42
N THR A 260 0.11 3.46 20.33
CA THR A 260 0.47 2.24 21.10
C THR A 260 -0.66 1.65 21.96
N ALA A 261 -1.77 2.37 22.15
CA ALA A 261 -2.97 1.81 22.77
C ALA A 261 -3.74 0.87 21.82
N GLU A 262 -3.61 1.10 20.51
CA GLU A 262 -4.19 0.30 19.44
C GLU A 262 -3.26 -0.88 19.12
N VAL A 263 -3.79 -2.10 19.21
CA VAL A 263 -3.02 -3.32 18.92
C VAL A 263 -3.88 -4.26 18.08
N PHE A 264 -3.54 -4.43 16.81
CA PHE A 264 -4.19 -5.41 15.94
C PHE A 264 -3.66 -6.82 16.23
N THR A 265 -4.43 -7.59 16.97
CA THR A 265 -4.03 -8.93 17.42
C THR A 265 -4.30 -10.02 16.38
N MET A 266 -3.74 -11.23 16.61
CA MET A 266 -4.09 -12.41 15.81
C MET A 266 -5.59 -12.75 15.85
N ALA A 267 -6.29 -12.46 16.95
CA ALA A 267 -7.74 -12.64 17.02
C ALA A 267 -8.46 -11.69 16.05
N ASN A 268 -8.00 -10.43 15.96
CA ASN A 268 -8.54 -9.47 14.99
C ASN A 268 -8.28 -9.91 13.55
N ALA A 269 -7.10 -10.45 13.26
CA ALA A 269 -6.77 -11.03 11.94
C ALA A 269 -7.78 -12.12 11.54
N HIS A 270 -8.05 -13.08 12.43
CA HIS A 270 -9.01 -14.15 12.15
C HIS A 270 -10.45 -13.65 11.95
N SER A 271 -10.88 -12.66 12.75
CA SER A 271 -12.19 -12.03 12.58
C SER A 271 -12.30 -11.33 11.21
N LEU A 272 -11.29 -10.54 10.84
CA LEU A 272 -11.27 -9.82 9.57
C LEU A 272 -11.24 -10.79 8.37
N VAL A 273 -10.41 -11.84 8.42
CA VAL A 273 -10.37 -12.88 7.38
C VAL A 273 -11.71 -13.60 7.24
N SER A 274 -12.39 -13.89 8.36
CA SER A 274 -13.71 -14.52 8.33
C SER A 274 -14.75 -13.62 7.67
N PHE A 275 -14.76 -12.33 8.03
CA PHE A 275 -15.60 -11.32 7.39
C PHE A 275 -15.31 -11.20 5.89
N ALA A 276 -14.03 -11.13 5.50
CA ALA A 276 -13.58 -11.02 4.11
C ALA A 276 -14.06 -12.19 3.25
N LYS A 277 -13.93 -13.41 3.76
CA LYS A 277 -14.44 -14.63 3.09
C LYS A 277 -15.94 -14.62 2.94
N GLN A 278 -16.66 -14.28 4.01
CA GLN A 278 -18.12 -14.31 4.04
C GLN A 278 -18.73 -13.26 3.08
N ASN A 279 -18.07 -12.12 2.92
CA ASN A 279 -18.58 -10.99 2.16
C ASN A 279 -17.87 -10.78 0.81
N HIS A 280 -16.97 -11.68 0.43
CA HIS A 280 -16.21 -11.63 -0.82
C HIS A 280 -15.52 -10.28 -1.02
N LEU A 281 -14.70 -9.87 -0.05
CA LEU A 281 -13.91 -8.65 -0.16
C LEU A 281 -13.03 -8.65 -1.43
N GLY A 282 -12.64 -7.46 -1.90
CA GLY A 282 -11.76 -7.33 -3.06
C GLY A 282 -10.33 -7.74 -2.74
N GLU A 283 -9.85 -7.30 -1.58
CA GLU A 283 -8.49 -7.48 -1.12
C GLU A 283 -8.43 -7.59 0.41
N LEU A 284 -7.46 -8.34 0.92
CA LEU A 284 -6.90 -8.10 2.23
C LEU A 284 -5.39 -7.82 2.10
N SER A 285 -4.89 -6.87 2.84
CA SER A 285 -3.46 -6.63 2.93
C SER A 285 -3.11 -6.29 4.38
N PHE A 286 -1.88 -5.90 4.67
CA PHE A 286 -1.49 -5.35 5.98
C PHE A 286 -0.16 -4.62 5.88
N TRP A 287 0.06 -3.69 6.82
CA TRP A 287 1.36 -3.07 7.07
C TRP A 287 2.08 -3.77 8.23
N SER A 288 3.17 -4.51 8.02
CA SER A 288 3.81 -4.89 6.75
C SER A 288 4.55 -6.23 6.91
N VAL A 289 5.02 -6.85 5.83
CA VAL A 289 5.75 -8.14 5.86
C VAL A 289 6.99 -8.08 6.75
N GLY A 290 7.72 -6.95 6.73
CA GLY A 290 8.89 -6.75 7.60
C GLY A 290 8.56 -6.76 9.08
N ARG A 291 7.32 -6.44 9.44
CA ARG A 291 6.83 -6.41 10.82
C ARG A 291 6.32 -7.77 11.33
N ASP A 292 6.06 -8.73 10.45
CA ASP A 292 5.38 -9.98 10.80
C ASP A 292 6.30 -11.01 11.49
N ASN A 293 6.82 -10.64 12.66
CA ASN A 293 7.63 -11.50 13.50
C ASN A 293 7.56 -11.09 14.99
N GLY A 294 7.81 -12.05 15.86
CA GLY A 294 7.78 -11.88 17.32
C GLY A 294 9.12 -11.46 17.93
N GLY A 295 10.03 -10.86 17.14
CA GLY A 295 11.37 -10.50 17.61
C GLY A 295 11.43 -9.40 18.66
N CYS A 296 10.33 -8.65 18.85
CA CYS A 296 10.25 -7.55 19.82
C CYS A 296 8.91 -7.49 20.58
N PRO A 297 8.60 -8.44 21.48
CA PRO A 297 7.34 -8.43 22.23
C PRO A 297 7.39 -7.43 23.40
N ASN A 298 7.71 -6.16 23.12
CA ASN A 298 7.95 -5.10 24.09
C ASN A 298 6.89 -3.98 24.04
N GLY A 299 5.84 -4.15 23.24
CA GLY A 299 4.77 -3.15 23.09
C GLY A 299 5.19 -1.88 22.35
N SER A 300 6.33 -1.90 21.64
CA SER A 300 6.82 -0.74 20.88
C SER A 300 6.53 -0.89 19.39
N VAL A 301 6.33 0.24 18.72
CA VAL A 301 6.26 0.32 17.27
C VAL A 301 7.65 0.10 16.67
N SER A 302 7.71 -0.69 15.61
CA SER A 302 8.93 -0.94 14.86
C SER A 302 8.60 -1.25 13.41
N PRO A 303 9.45 -0.84 12.45
CA PRO A 303 9.31 -1.23 11.05
C PRO A 303 9.75 -2.68 10.78
N THR A 304 10.45 -3.33 11.73
CA THR A 304 11.06 -4.66 11.54
C THR A 304 10.51 -5.73 12.48
N CYS A 305 9.47 -5.42 13.26
CA CYS A 305 8.73 -6.38 14.10
C CYS A 305 7.43 -5.75 14.61
N SER A 306 6.46 -6.57 15.02
CA SER A 306 5.08 -6.13 15.28
C SER A 306 4.84 -5.62 16.71
N GLY A 307 5.86 -5.62 17.58
CA GLY A 307 5.70 -5.21 18.97
C GLY A 307 5.01 -6.24 19.88
N ILE A 308 4.55 -7.38 19.34
CA ILE A 308 3.83 -8.43 20.08
C ILE A 308 4.52 -9.80 19.99
N ALA A 309 4.16 -10.71 20.90
CA ALA A 309 4.61 -12.10 20.83
C ALA A 309 3.83 -12.85 19.75
N GLN A 310 4.55 -13.43 18.80
CA GLN A 310 3.99 -14.22 17.69
C GLN A 310 5.08 -15.11 17.06
N SER A 311 4.67 -16.02 16.18
CA SER A 311 5.60 -16.71 15.27
C SER A 311 5.94 -15.82 14.07
N ASN A 312 7.04 -16.13 13.38
CA ASN A 312 7.36 -15.47 12.10
C ASN A 312 6.27 -15.77 11.07
N PHE A 313 5.86 -14.74 10.33
CA PHE A 313 4.87 -14.81 9.26
C PHE A 313 3.47 -15.28 9.71
N ALA A 314 3.12 -15.06 10.99
CA ALA A 314 1.87 -15.52 11.57
C ALA A 314 0.65 -14.77 10.99
N PHE A 315 0.76 -13.44 10.80
CA PHE A 315 -0.30 -12.66 10.18
C PHE A 315 -0.44 -12.99 8.69
N SER A 316 0.68 -13.09 7.98
CA SER A 316 0.74 -13.55 6.58
C SER A 316 0.01 -14.87 6.41
N SER A 317 0.29 -15.85 7.28
CA SER A 317 -0.36 -17.17 7.26
C SER A 317 -1.87 -17.10 7.53
N ALA A 318 -2.30 -16.25 8.46
CA ALA A 318 -3.73 -16.07 8.74
C ALA A 318 -4.46 -15.44 7.56
N PHE A 319 -3.88 -14.38 6.97
CA PHE A 319 -4.44 -13.66 5.83
C PHE A 319 -4.46 -14.53 4.58
N ALA A 320 -3.39 -15.29 4.30
CA ALA A 320 -3.30 -16.20 3.15
C ALA A 320 -4.50 -17.15 3.00
N SER A 321 -5.15 -17.48 4.11
CA SER A 321 -6.34 -18.33 4.05
C SER A 321 -7.52 -17.70 3.28
N PHE A 322 -7.53 -16.38 3.03
CA PHE A 322 -8.49 -15.67 2.19
C PHE A 322 -8.34 -16.05 0.71
N SER A 323 -7.11 -16.09 0.19
CA SER A 323 -6.77 -16.44 -1.19
C SER A 323 -6.81 -17.96 -1.41
N GLY A 324 -8.00 -18.57 -1.49
CA GLY A 324 -8.10 -20.03 -1.59
C GLY A 324 -9.51 -20.59 -1.71
N GLY A 325 -10.21 -20.31 -2.82
CA GLY A 325 -11.46 -20.99 -3.14
C GLY A 325 -11.23 -22.42 -3.66
N GLY A 326 -11.22 -23.41 -2.76
CA GLY A 326 -11.07 -24.82 -3.16
C GLY A 326 -11.18 -25.89 -2.06
N GLY A 327 -12.27 -25.89 -1.28
CA GLY A 327 -12.88 -27.09 -0.66
C GLY A 327 -12.11 -27.89 0.41
N GLY A 328 -12.71 -28.04 1.60
CA GLY A 328 -12.38 -29.13 2.54
C GLY A 328 -12.62 -28.78 4.01
N GLY A 329 -13.71 -29.27 4.58
CA GLY A 329 -14.08 -29.06 5.98
C GLY A 329 -13.29 -29.89 7.00
N GLY A 330 -13.46 -29.48 8.26
CA GLY A 330 -12.98 -30.13 9.49
C GLY A 330 -12.30 -29.07 10.37
N GLY A 331 -12.83 -28.58 11.48
CA GLY A 331 -13.77 -29.16 12.43
C GLY A 331 -13.11 -29.20 13.81
N GLY A 332 -13.44 -28.25 14.67
CA GLY A 332 -13.36 -28.40 16.13
C GLY A 332 -12.22 -27.68 16.86
N GLY A 333 -12.60 -26.82 17.81
CA GLY A 333 -11.76 -26.48 18.96
C GLY A 333 -11.77 -25.02 19.39
N THR A 334 -12.85 -24.55 20.01
CA THR A 334 -12.88 -23.31 20.80
C THR A 334 -12.03 -23.46 22.06
N PRO A 335 -11.25 -22.45 22.47
CA PRO A 335 -10.99 -22.21 23.88
C PRO A 335 -11.53 -20.85 24.34
N THR A 336 -12.27 -20.90 25.44
CA THR A 336 -12.81 -19.78 26.23
C THR A 336 -11.70 -18.86 26.76
N PRO A 337 -11.88 -17.52 26.77
CA PRO A 337 -10.90 -16.60 27.34
C PRO A 337 -10.94 -16.61 28.88
N THR A 338 -9.75 -16.71 29.50
CA THR A 338 -9.54 -16.50 30.94
C THR A 338 -9.00 -15.08 31.16
N PRO A 339 -9.50 -14.30 32.15
CA PRO A 339 -9.13 -12.90 32.32
C PRO A 339 -7.83 -12.74 33.15
N THR A 340 -6.89 -11.91 32.69
CA THR A 340 -5.69 -11.56 33.48
C THR A 340 -5.56 -10.05 33.72
N LYS A 341 -5.80 -9.71 34.99
CA LYS A 341 -5.34 -8.62 35.87
C LYS A 341 -4.54 -7.42 35.32
N THR A 342 -5.07 -6.26 35.65
CA THR A 342 -4.51 -4.89 35.68
C THR A 342 -3.24 -4.75 36.55
N THR A 343 -2.26 -3.98 36.06
CA THR A 343 -1.17 -3.41 36.88
C THR A 343 -1.10 -1.89 36.71
N THR A 344 -1.02 -1.19 37.85
CA THR A 344 -1.00 0.26 38.07
C THR A 344 0.31 0.94 37.63
N PRO A 345 0.29 2.20 37.14
CA PRO A 345 1.49 2.95 36.74
C PRO A 345 2.19 3.69 37.90
N THR A 346 3.51 3.91 37.76
CA THR A 346 4.41 4.66 38.67
C THR A 346 4.91 5.95 37.97
N PRO A 347 5.11 7.10 38.67
CA PRO A 347 5.04 8.44 38.06
C PRO A 347 6.37 8.98 37.48
N VAL A 348 6.26 9.91 36.52
CA VAL A 348 7.37 10.66 35.87
C VAL A 348 7.55 12.04 36.53
N PRO A 349 8.78 12.52 36.82
CA PRO A 349 9.03 13.81 37.46
C PRO A 349 9.07 15.02 36.51
N THR A 350 8.82 16.21 37.10
CA THR A 350 8.54 17.54 36.51
C THR A 350 9.79 18.43 36.29
N GLY A 351 9.87 19.18 35.15
CA GLY A 351 10.31 20.61 35.13
C GLY A 351 11.47 21.13 34.22
N THR A 352 11.12 21.70 33.03
CA THR A 352 11.50 23.01 32.35
C THR A 352 12.97 23.48 32.10
N PRO A 353 13.29 24.23 30.99
CA PRO A 353 12.63 25.47 30.50
C PRO A 353 12.23 25.54 28.99
N VAL A 354 11.47 26.60 28.69
CA VAL A 354 10.66 26.93 27.50
C VAL A 354 11.42 27.75 26.44
N PRO A 355 11.21 27.50 25.13
CA PRO A 355 11.09 28.54 24.12
C PRO A 355 9.61 28.70 23.74
N SER A 356 9.00 29.85 24.06
CA SER A 356 7.59 30.14 23.78
C SER A 356 7.50 30.99 22.51
N GLY A 357 7.10 30.38 21.41
CA GLY A 357 6.77 31.09 20.17
C GLY A 357 5.52 30.51 19.52
N THR A 358 4.81 31.32 18.74
CA THR A 358 3.78 30.79 17.84
C THR A 358 4.44 29.79 16.89
N TRP A 359 3.77 28.67 16.60
CA TRP A 359 4.23 27.71 15.60
C TRP A 359 4.49 28.42 14.27
N LYS A 360 5.55 28.03 13.56
CA LYS A 360 5.93 28.57 12.26
C LYS A 360 6.28 27.42 11.31
N PRO A 361 6.00 27.56 10.00
CA PRO A 361 6.53 26.65 9.00
C PRO A 361 8.04 26.85 8.84
N TRP A 362 8.71 25.87 8.24
CA TRP A 362 10.16 25.84 7.95
C TRP A 362 11.04 26.08 9.18
N THR A 363 10.60 25.57 10.32
CA THR A 363 11.27 25.74 11.61
C THR A 363 11.65 24.38 12.16
N ASN A 364 12.93 24.21 12.48
CA ASN A 364 13.43 23.02 13.14
C ASN A 364 12.99 22.99 14.61
N TYR A 365 12.14 22.03 14.95
CA TYR A 365 11.64 21.79 16.31
C TYR A 365 12.24 20.52 16.89
N LYS A 366 12.65 20.60 18.16
CA LYS A 366 13.18 19.49 18.94
C LYS A 366 12.09 18.92 19.83
N VAL A 367 12.20 17.64 20.16
CA VAL A 367 11.31 17.01 21.15
C VAL A 367 11.33 17.81 22.45
N GLY A 368 10.15 18.16 22.95
CA GLY A 368 9.93 18.98 24.12
C GLY A 368 9.75 20.47 23.86
N ASP A 369 10.03 20.97 22.64
CA ASP A 369 9.76 22.35 22.27
C ASP A 369 8.28 22.67 22.40
N LYS A 370 7.95 23.86 22.92
CA LYS A 370 6.57 24.28 23.13
C LYS A 370 6.19 25.39 22.16
N VAL A 371 5.06 25.24 21.50
CA VAL A 371 4.55 26.26 20.57
C VAL A 371 3.09 26.56 20.85
N THR A 372 2.62 27.71 20.39
CA THR A 372 1.20 28.04 20.38
C THR A 372 0.70 28.09 18.94
N TYR A 373 -0.43 27.46 18.64
CA TYR A 373 -1.10 27.58 17.34
C TYR A 373 -2.61 27.79 17.56
N ASN A 374 -3.19 28.81 16.93
CA ASN A 374 -4.58 29.25 17.15
C ASN A 374 -4.97 29.38 18.63
N GLY A 375 -4.05 29.90 19.47
CA GLY A 375 -4.29 30.11 20.89
C GLY A 375 -4.19 28.86 21.78
N VAL A 376 -3.87 27.69 21.21
CA VAL A 376 -3.69 26.42 21.95
C VAL A 376 -2.20 26.09 22.03
N ALA A 377 -1.75 25.62 23.20
CA ALA A 377 -0.36 25.22 23.42
C ALA A 377 -0.14 23.75 22.99
N TYR A 378 1.03 23.49 22.40
CA TYR A 378 1.47 22.17 21.96
C TYR A 378 2.93 21.94 22.35
N VAL A 379 3.29 20.67 22.53
CA VAL A 379 4.63 20.15 22.76
C VAL A 379 5.03 19.33 21.54
N CYS A 380 6.19 19.59 20.98
CA CYS A 380 6.80 18.76 19.96
C CYS A 380 7.17 17.40 20.57
N ILE A 381 6.75 16.29 19.96
CA ILE A 381 7.01 14.93 20.46
C ILE A 381 7.96 14.13 19.58
N GLN A 382 8.18 14.58 18.34
CA GLN A 382 9.18 14.03 17.42
C GLN A 382 9.95 15.19 16.78
N ALA A 383 11.29 15.15 16.80
CA ALA A 383 12.09 16.22 16.21
C ALA A 383 11.94 16.24 14.68
N HIS A 384 11.69 17.43 14.11
CA HIS A 384 11.41 17.61 12.69
C HIS A 384 11.68 19.05 12.25
N GLU A 385 11.73 19.29 10.95
CA GLU A 385 11.55 20.61 10.35
C GLU A 385 10.08 20.75 9.97
N SER A 386 9.40 21.80 10.45
CA SER A 386 7.98 22.01 10.17
C SER A 386 7.75 22.42 8.71
N GLU A 387 6.59 22.03 8.15
CA GLU A 387 6.15 22.43 6.81
C GLU A 387 4.74 23.05 6.86
N PRO A 388 4.33 23.86 5.87
CA PRO A 388 2.92 24.27 5.74
C PRO A 388 2.00 23.05 5.66
N GLY A 389 0.91 23.02 6.44
CA GLY A 389 0.06 21.84 6.60
C GLY A 389 0.44 20.93 7.78
N TRP A 390 1.63 21.13 8.38
CA TRP A 390 2.06 20.43 9.60
C TRP A 390 1.80 21.27 10.85
N GLU A 391 0.71 22.04 10.85
CA GLU A 391 0.31 22.77 12.03
C GLU A 391 -0.05 21.78 13.16
N PRO A 392 0.21 22.13 14.43
CA PRO A 392 0.09 21.19 15.54
C PRO A 392 -1.21 20.37 15.64
N PRO A 393 -2.41 20.89 15.31
CA PRO A 393 -3.63 20.06 15.32
C PRO A 393 -3.73 19.06 14.16
N ASN A 394 -2.99 19.26 13.06
CA ASN A 394 -3.10 18.48 11.83
C ASN A 394 -2.16 17.26 11.81
N VAL A 395 -1.09 17.30 12.60
CA VAL A 395 -0.02 16.30 12.64
C VAL A 395 0.28 15.87 14.09
N PRO A 396 -0.66 15.16 14.74
CA PRO A 396 -0.51 14.73 16.14
C PRO A 396 0.69 13.80 16.38
N ALA A 397 1.21 13.16 15.32
CA ALA A 397 2.47 12.41 15.36
C ALA A 397 3.69 13.29 15.71
N LEU A 398 3.65 14.58 15.36
CA LEU A 398 4.73 15.54 15.60
C LEU A 398 4.45 16.42 16.82
N TRP A 399 3.17 16.64 17.15
CA TRP A 399 2.73 17.58 18.19
C TRP A 399 1.68 16.99 19.12
N LYS A 400 1.90 17.16 20.43
CA LYS A 400 0.93 16.83 21.48
C LYS A 400 0.38 18.11 22.09
N ARG A 401 -0.94 18.22 22.24
CA ARG A 401 -1.56 19.35 22.96
C ARG A 401 -1.04 19.38 24.42
N ALA A 402 -0.52 20.55 24.84
CA ALA A 402 0.17 20.74 26.12
C ALA A 402 -0.77 21.06 27.29
#